data_AF-A0A4Q7EBE1-F1
#
_entry.id   AF-A0A4Q7EBE1-F1
#
_cell.length_a   1.000
_cell.length_b   1.000
_cell.length_c   1.000
_cell.angle_alpha   90.00
_cell.angle_beta   90.00
_cell.angle_gamma   90.00
#
_symmetry.space_group_name_H-M   'P 1'
#
loop_
_entity.id
_entity.type
_entity.pdbx_description
1 polymer ?
#
loop_
_entity_poly.entity_id
_entity_poly.type
_entity_poly.pdbx_seq_one_letter_code
_entity_poly.pdbx_strand_id
1 'polypeptide(L)'
;MKAFEIDPVTKPDMSNYLIHMTDEKSFHSILKSGADNRTGLIKALKPKGANKDSFSHQIACFTETPIHAIGAFLEISKRRSNEKMVFGIGFKKALMVERGVRPTLYLDGAKLANFFELKKIKYLDDKTQHFLDSLSPLIHPLGENTERQGFTWEREWRYADIPGFHFSYEEIEVICCPKESLAIIKLELGEYAKDIKFVDTSSKYQEITQFISYSNERALIEAGLCNTANQEELDEFLESFDSYVEQLTFHKEYLTQLKTQISSIENELASLIEWRKDIKAHTCEDCGCYSRRLSSFMHFDKLCPDCKGYHNHLWDKHYKDA
;
A
#
# COMPACT_ATOMS: atom_id res chain seq x y z
N MET A 1 7.30 16.32 -5.38
CA MET A 1 6.83 14.97 -5.00
C MET A 1 7.78 13.96 -5.64
N LYS A 2 8.46 13.13 -4.86
CA LYS A 2 9.33 12.09 -5.44
C LYS A 2 8.43 10.96 -5.97
N ALA A 3 8.82 10.29 -7.06
CA ALA A 3 8.00 9.23 -7.67
C ALA A 3 7.68 8.06 -6.72
N PHE A 4 8.49 7.86 -5.68
CA PHE A 4 8.28 6.80 -4.68
C PHE A 4 7.32 7.17 -3.54
N GLU A 5 6.82 8.40 -3.52
CA GLU A 5 5.87 8.92 -2.53
C GLU A 5 4.45 9.08 -3.11
N ILE A 6 4.24 8.66 -4.36
CA ILE A 6 2.95 8.76 -5.05
C ILE A 6 1.98 7.76 -4.39
N ASP A 7 0.94 8.30 -3.77
CA ASP A 7 -0.09 7.53 -3.09
C ASP A 7 -1.11 6.89 -4.06
N PRO A 8 -1.87 5.88 -3.59
CA PRO A 8 -2.94 5.26 -4.37
C PRO A 8 -4.08 6.23 -4.76
N VAL A 9 -4.20 7.40 -4.14
CA VAL A 9 -5.23 8.40 -4.51
C VAL A 9 -4.81 9.11 -5.80
N THR A 10 -3.52 9.40 -5.93
CA THR A 10 -2.90 10.08 -7.07
C THR A 10 -2.67 9.10 -8.23
N LYS A 11 -2.28 7.87 -7.93
CA LYS A 11 -2.09 6.80 -8.91
C LYS A 11 -2.60 5.45 -8.36
N PRO A 12 -3.85 5.06 -8.68
CA PRO A 12 -4.53 3.91 -8.07
C PRO A 12 -3.85 2.54 -8.22
N ASP A 13 -2.96 2.38 -9.20
CA ASP A 13 -2.15 1.16 -9.43
C ASP A 13 -0.78 1.17 -8.71
N MET A 14 -0.55 2.12 -7.81
CA MET A 14 0.68 2.23 -7.01
C MET A 14 0.41 2.12 -5.52
N SER A 15 1.46 1.81 -4.77
CA SER A 15 1.44 1.80 -3.30
C SER A 15 2.63 2.53 -2.74
N ASN A 16 2.43 3.19 -1.60
CA ASN A 16 3.52 3.77 -0.82
C ASN A 16 4.31 2.72 -0.03
N TYR A 17 3.94 1.45 -0.15
CA TYR A 17 4.47 0.36 0.64
C TYR A 17 5.00 -0.77 -0.22
N LEU A 18 6.09 -1.37 0.23
CA LEU A 18 6.55 -2.68 -0.25
C LEU A 18 6.29 -3.70 0.85
N ILE A 19 5.63 -4.80 0.51
CA ILE A 19 5.12 -5.76 1.48
C ILE A 19 5.76 -7.13 1.23
N HIS A 20 6.33 -7.72 2.27
CA HIS A 20 6.79 -9.11 2.24
C HIS A 20 5.64 -10.02 2.68
N MET A 21 5.02 -10.73 1.74
CA MET A 21 3.93 -11.66 2.02
C MET A 21 4.46 -13.02 2.45
N THR A 22 3.82 -13.65 3.43
CA THR A 22 4.27 -14.89 4.06
C THR A 22 3.12 -15.63 4.76
N ASP A 23 3.35 -16.88 5.16
CA ASP A 23 2.49 -17.62 6.09
C ASP A 23 2.67 -17.16 7.55
N GLU A 24 1.76 -17.56 8.44
CA GLU A 24 1.74 -17.18 9.87
C GLU A 24 3.02 -17.59 10.62
N LYS A 25 3.48 -18.83 10.44
CA LYS A 25 4.65 -19.36 11.17
C LYS A 25 5.90 -18.57 10.79
N SER A 26 6.07 -18.35 9.50
CA SER A 26 7.17 -17.59 8.92
C SER A 26 7.08 -16.12 9.33
N PHE A 27 5.89 -15.52 9.41
CA PHE A 27 5.68 -14.16 9.92
C PHE A 27 6.23 -13.99 11.34
N HIS A 28 5.78 -14.84 12.27
CA HIS A 28 6.28 -14.79 13.66
C HIS A 28 7.78 -15.10 13.74
N SER A 29 8.27 -16.01 12.89
CA SER A 29 9.71 -16.29 12.81
C SER A 29 10.52 -15.09 12.32
N ILE A 30 9.98 -14.28 11.39
CA ILE A 30 10.66 -13.09 10.86
C ILE A 30 10.74 -11.98 11.92
N LEU A 31 9.67 -11.79 12.69
CA LEU A 31 9.69 -10.83 13.81
C LEU A 31 10.72 -11.25 14.87
N LYS A 32 10.83 -12.56 15.15
CA LYS A 32 11.73 -13.09 16.20
C LYS A 32 13.16 -13.38 15.73
N SER A 33 13.49 -13.18 14.46
CA SER A 33 14.79 -13.54 13.88
C SER A 33 15.82 -12.40 13.87
N GLY A 34 15.47 -11.22 14.38
CA GLY A 34 16.40 -10.11 14.51
C GLY A 34 17.51 -10.37 15.53
N ALA A 35 18.43 -9.41 15.62
CA ALA A 35 19.53 -9.48 16.58
C ALA A 35 19.05 -9.26 18.04
N ASP A 36 17.89 -8.61 18.20
CA ASP A 36 17.25 -8.32 19.47
C ASP A 36 15.72 -8.44 19.39
N ASN A 37 15.02 -8.19 20.49
CA ASN A 37 13.55 -8.30 20.58
C ASN A 37 12.79 -7.15 19.88
N ARG A 38 13.47 -6.27 19.15
CA ARG A 38 12.92 -5.07 18.49
C ARG A 38 13.25 -5.01 17.01
N THR A 39 13.92 -6.05 16.51
CA THR A 39 14.37 -6.16 15.14
C THR A 39 13.86 -7.47 14.55
N GLY A 40 13.68 -7.49 13.25
CA GLY A 40 13.34 -8.68 12.49
C GLY A 40 14.30 -8.90 11.32
N LEU A 41 14.24 -10.10 10.75
CA LEU A 41 15.02 -10.47 9.57
C LEU A 41 14.18 -11.28 8.59
N ILE A 42 13.96 -10.70 7.40
CA ILE A 42 13.46 -11.42 6.23
C ILE A 42 14.67 -12.07 5.56
N LYS A 43 14.81 -13.39 5.75
CA LYS A 43 15.95 -14.15 5.20
C LYS A 43 15.93 -14.15 3.68
N ALA A 44 17.11 -14.01 3.08
CA ALA A 44 17.29 -14.19 1.66
C ALA A 44 17.13 -15.68 1.31
N LEU A 45 16.19 -16.00 0.42
CA LEU A 45 15.89 -17.36 0.01
C LEU A 45 15.98 -17.48 -1.51
N LYS A 46 16.22 -18.71 -1.99
CA LYS A 46 16.06 -18.99 -3.42
C LYS A 46 14.56 -19.02 -3.73
N PRO A 47 14.06 -18.24 -4.71
CA PRO A 47 12.65 -18.21 -5.04
C PRO A 47 12.11 -19.60 -5.42
N LYS A 48 10.99 -19.99 -4.81
CA LYS A 48 10.31 -21.25 -5.14
C LYS A 48 9.78 -21.16 -6.58
N GLY A 49 10.13 -22.14 -7.42
CA GLY A 49 9.75 -22.18 -8.84
C GLY A 49 10.81 -21.67 -9.81
N ALA A 50 11.91 -21.10 -9.31
CA ALA A 50 13.06 -20.82 -10.15
C ALA A 50 13.77 -22.13 -10.53
N ASN A 51 14.11 -22.30 -11.81
CA ASN A 51 14.92 -23.43 -12.23
C ASN A 51 16.31 -23.31 -11.55
N LYS A 52 16.67 -24.32 -10.74
CA LYS A 52 17.91 -24.31 -9.93
C LYS A 52 19.16 -24.16 -10.78
N ASP A 53 19.10 -24.56 -12.05
CA ASP A 53 20.22 -24.50 -12.98
C ASP A 53 20.41 -23.11 -13.59
N SER A 54 19.38 -22.25 -13.55
CA SER A 54 19.43 -20.89 -14.11
C SER A 54 19.44 -19.79 -13.05
N PHE A 55 18.87 -20.02 -11.86
CA PHE A 55 18.79 -19.00 -10.81
C PHE A 55 19.28 -19.53 -9.46
N SER A 56 20.47 -19.07 -9.04
CA SER A 56 21.12 -19.50 -7.80
C SER A 56 21.11 -18.44 -6.68
N HIS A 57 20.67 -17.22 -6.96
CA HIS A 57 20.75 -16.10 -6.02
C HIS A 57 19.76 -16.25 -4.87
N GLN A 58 20.19 -15.89 -3.67
CA GLN A 58 19.33 -15.74 -2.51
C GLN A 58 18.86 -14.29 -2.45
N ILE A 59 17.55 -14.10 -2.35
CA ILE A 59 16.93 -12.78 -2.35
C ILE A 59 15.81 -12.71 -1.32
N ALA A 60 15.56 -11.52 -0.78
CA ALA A 60 14.31 -11.21 -0.10
C ALA A 60 13.37 -10.51 -1.09
N CYS A 61 12.16 -11.06 -1.25
CA CYS A 61 11.17 -10.55 -2.20
C CYS A 61 10.13 -9.69 -1.48
N PHE A 62 9.71 -8.62 -2.11
CA PHE A 62 8.63 -7.75 -1.69
C PHE A 62 7.68 -7.54 -2.86
N THR A 63 6.45 -7.19 -2.56
CA THR A 63 5.42 -6.88 -3.54
C THR A 63 4.96 -5.44 -3.35
N GLU A 64 4.90 -4.69 -4.45
CA GLU A 64 4.20 -3.41 -4.50
C GLU A 64 2.82 -3.68 -5.10
N THR A 65 1.81 -3.36 -4.32
CA THR A 65 0.43 -3.44 -4.76
C THR A 65 -0.45 -2.50 -3.95
N PRO A 66 -1.52 -1.93 -4.53
CA PRO A 66 -2.51 -1.19 -3.75
C PRO A 66 -3.01 -2.05 -2.59
N ILE A 67 -2.99 -1.49 -1.37
CA ILE A 67 -3.30 -2.23 -0.13
C ILE A 67 -4.65 -2.96 -0.22
N HIS A 68 -5.66 -2.33 -0.81
CA HIS A 68 -7.00 -2.91 -0.93
C HIS A 68 -7.06 -4.16 -1.81
N ALA A 69 -6.08 -4.37 -2.68
CA ALA A 69 -6.04 -5.48 -3.63
C ALA A 69 -5.11 -6.61 -3.18
N ILE A 70 -4.43 -6.49 -2.03
CA ILE A 70 -3.44 -7.49 -1.58
C ILE A 70 -4.01 -8.90 -1.41
N GLY A 71 -5.28 -9.01 -1.03
CA GLY A 71 -5.99 -10.29 -0.89
C GLY A 71 -6.12 -11.07 -2.20
N ALA A 72 -6.11 -10.40 -3.35
CA ALA A 72 -6.21 -11.04 -4.66
C ALA A 72 -5.11 -12.06 -4.95
N PHE A 73 -3.94 -11.83 -4.36
CA PHE A 73 -2.81 -12.71 -4.53
C PHE A 73 -3.05 -14.13 -4.06
N LEU A 74 -3.92 -14.29 -3.07
CA LEU A 74 -4.33 -15.61 -2.59
C LEU A 74 -5.22 -16.28 -3.62
N GLU A 75 -6.24 -15.57 -4.10
CA GLU A 75 -7.22 -16.11 -5.04
C GLU A 75 -6.60 -16.56 -6.35
N ILE A 76 -5.73 -15.74 -6.93
CA ILE A 76 -5.25 -16.05 -8.29
C ILE A 76 -4.00 -16.94 -8.29
N SER A 77 -3.24 -16.95 -7.20
CA SER A 77 -2.09 -17.84 -7.07
C SER A 77 -2.44 -19.04 -6.20
N LYS A 78 -2.79 -20.16 -6.86
CA LYS A 78 -2.97 -21.47 -6.21
C LYS A 78 -1.85 -21.80 -5.22
N ARG A 79 -0.60 -21.44 -5.52
CA ARG A 79 0.54 -21.62 -4.60
C ARG A 79 0.37 -20.77 -3.34
N ARG A 80 0.10 -19.48 -3.48
CA ARG A 80 -0.03 -18.56 -2.33
C ARG A 80 -1.23 -18.93 -1.47
N SER A 81 -2.34 -19.38 -2.08
CA SER A 81 -3.49 -19.96 -1.38
C SER A 81 -3.11 -21.21 -0.60
N ASN A 82 -2.47 -22.20 -1.24
CA ASN A 82 -2.04 -23.44 -0.59
C ASN A 82 -1.04 -23.20 0.56
N GLU A 83 -0.15 -22.22 0.40
CA GLU A 83 0.83 -21.83 1.41
C GLU A 83 0.23 -20.88 2.47
N LYS A 84 -1.05 -20.51 2.37
CA LYS A 84 -1.75 -19.60 3.29
C LYS A 84 -0.97 -18.30 3.52
N MET A 85 -0.50 -17.68 2.43
CA MET A 85 0.30 -16.44 2.48
C MET A 85 -0.56 -15.20 2.79
N VAL A 86 -1.31 -15.25 3.89
CA VAL A 86 -2.27 -14.22 4.34
C VAL A 86 -1.61 -13.18 5.25
N PHE A 87 -0.34 -13.36 5.62
CA PHE A 87 0.38 -12.42 6.47
C PHE A 87 1.34 -11.58 5.63
N GLY A 88 1.66 -10.37 6.09
CA GLY A 88 2.66 -9.55 5.44
C GLY A 88 3.22 -8.43 6.31
N ILE A 89 4.50 -8.10 6.06
CA ILE A 89 5.21 -7.00 6.73
C ILE A 89 5.53 -5.95 5.68
N GLY A 90 4.99 -4.75 5.88
CA GLY A 90 5.03 -3.64 4.94
C GLY A 90 5.89 -2.48 5.43
N PHE A 91 6.71 -1.96 4.53
CA PHE A 91 7.64 -0.85 4.77
C PHE A 91 7.38 0.29 3.79
N LYS A 92 7.71 1.52 4.18
CA LYS A 92 7.70 2.68 3.27
C LYS A 92 8.60 2.43 2.05
N LYS A 93 8.06 2.60 0.85
CA LYS A 93 8.78 2.36 -0.41
C LYS A 93 10.05 3.22 -0.53
N ALA A 94 10.00 4.48 -0.12
CA ALA A 94 11.17 5.37 -0.12
C ALA A 94 12.32 4.83 0.74
N LEU A 95 12.02 4.39 1.98
CA LEU A 95 12.98 3.76 2.88
C LEU A 95 13.58 2.51 2.25
N MET A 96 12.75 1.65 1.66
CA MET A 96 13.22 0.41 1.01
C MET A 96 14.18 0.70 -0.15
N VAL A 97 13.90 1.72 -0.96
CA VAL A 97 14.80 2.16 -2.04
C VAL A 97 16.13 2.66 -1.47
N GLU A 98 16.11 3.47 -0.42
CA GLU A 98 17.32 3.94 0.25
C GLU A 98 18.16 2.78 0.79
N ARG A 99 17.50 1.71 1.27
CA ARG A 99 18.13 0.49 1.78
C ARG A 99 18.49 -0.54 0.71
N GLY A 100 18.49 -0.17 -0.57
CA GLY A 100 18.99 -1.02 -1.65
C GLY A 100 17.98 -2.00 -2.24
N VAL A 101 16.71 -1.94 -1.84
CA VAL A 101 15.64 -2.72 -2.48
C VAL A 101 15.35 -2.14 -3.86
N ARG A 102 15.27 -2.99 -4.89
CA ARG A 102 15.11 -2.56 -6.29
C ARG A 102 13.93 -3.28 -6.97
N PRO A 103 13.24 -2.63 -7.91
CA PRO A 103 12.21 -3.31 -8.70
C PRO A 103 12.85 -4.38 -9.58
N THR A 104 12.10 -5.44 -9.87
CA THR A 104 12.56 -6.46 -10.81
C THR A 104 12.57 -5.96 -12.26
N LEU A 105 13.43 -6.57 -13.07
CA LEU A 105 13.49 -6.40 -14.51
C LEU A 105 12.77 -7.57 -15.17
N TYR A 106 11.66 -7.27 -15.84
CA TYR A 106 10.88 -8.29 -16.54
C TYR A 106 11.43 -8.52 -17.94
N LEU A 107 11.80 -9.77 -18.24
CA LEU A 107 12.27 -10.18 -19.56
C LEU A 107 11.34 -11.23 -20.15
N ASP A 108 11.01 -11.11 -21.43
CA ASP A 108 10.36 -12.19 -22.17
C ASP A 108 11.25 -13.43 -22.25
N GLY A 109 10.66 -14.57 -22.58
CA GLY A 109 11.34 -15.87 -22.58
C GLY A 109 12.60 -15.90 -23.45
N ALA A 110 12.58 -15.25 -24.61
CA ALA A 110 13.72 -15.23 -25.53
C ALA A 110 14.87 -14.38 -24.98
N LYS A 111 14.59 -13.18 -24.45
CA LYS A 111 15.59 -12.32 -23.82
C LYS A 111 16.16 -12.94 -22.55
N LEU A 112 15.33 -13.62 -21.76
CA LEU A 112 15.75 -14.32 -20.56
C LEU A 112 16.70 -15.47 -20.89
N ALA A 113 16.40 -16.26 -21.94
CA ALA A 113 17.28 -17.32 -22.43
C ALA A 113 18.64 -16.75 -22.86
N ASN A 114 18.64 -15.70 -23.69
CA ASN A 114 19.85 -15.02 -24.14
C ASN A 114 20.68 -14.49 -22.95
N PHE A 115 20.03 -13.92 -21.93
CA PHE A 115 20.72 -13.44 -20.73
C PHE A 115 21.47 -14.57 -20.01
N PHE A 116 20.83 -15.72 -19.82
CA PHE A 116 21.48 -16.87 -19.19
C PHE A 116 22.55 -17.52 -20.07
N GLU A 117 22.41 -17.46 -21.39
CA GLU A 117 23.46 -17.90 -22.31
C GLU A 117 24.69 -16.98 -22.25
N LEU A 118 24.49 -15.66 -22.22
CA LEU A 118 25.58 -14.70 -22.05
C LEU A 118 26.36 -14.99 -20.76
N LYS A 119 25.67 -15.27 -19.65
CA LYS A 119 26.31 -15.60 -18.37
C LYS A 119 27.13 -16.91 -18.39
N LYS A 120 26.93 -17.79 -19.37
CA LYS A 120 27.69 -19.04 -19.53
C LYS A 120 28.98 -18.86 -20.35
N ILE A 121 29.20 -17.69 -20.96
CA ILE A 121 30.40 -17.43 -21.76
C ILE A 121 31.62 -17.39 -20.83
N LYS A 122 32.59 -18.29 -21.07
CA LYS A 122 33.77 -18.47 -20.19
C LYS A 122 34.75 -17.28 -20.17
N TYR A 123 34.75 -16.45 -21.21
CA TYR A 123 35.75 -15.40 -21.41
C TYR A 123 35.11 -14.02 -21.53
N LEU A 124 34.19 -13.69 -20.61
CA LEU A 124 33.73 -12.32 -20.45
C LEU A 124 34.78 -11.50 -19.68
N ASP A 125 34.88 -10.22 -19.99
CA ASP A 125 35.66 -9.31 -19.17
C ASP A 125 34.99 -9.13 -17.79
N ASP A 126 35.80 -8.86 -16.76
CA ASP A 126 35.34 -8.78 -15.37
C ASP A 126 34.22 -7.76 -15.16
N LYS A 127 34.25 -6.64 -15.90
CA LYS A 127 33.24 -5.59 -15.79
C LYS A 127 31.89 -6.07 -16.31
N THR A 128 31.88 -6.75 -17.45
CA THR A 128 30.65 -7.35 -18.00
C THR A 128 30.13 -8.46 -17.09
N GLN A 129 31.00 -9.35 -16.58
CA GLN A 129 30.60 -10.40 -15.66
C GLN A 129 29.97 -9.84 -14.39
N HIS A 130 30.63 -8.86 -13.75
CA HIS A 130 30.10 -8.19 -12.55
C HIS A 130 28.75 -7.51 -12.82
N PHE A 131 28.59 -6.85 -13.98
CA PHE A 131 27.33 -6.25 -14.36
C PHE A 131 26.21 -7.29 -14.47
N LEU A 132 26.45 -8.40 -15.19
CA LEU A 132 25.48 -9.49 -15.33
C LEU A 132 25.14 -10.13 -13.98
N ASP A 133 26.11 -10.30 -13.10
CA ASP A 133 25.88 -10.82 -11.75
C ASP A 133 25.05 -9.86 -10.89
N SER A 134 25.26 -8.55 -11.01
CA SER A 134 24.45 -7.55 -10.32
C SER A 134 23.00 -7.48 -10.82
N LEU A 135 22.76 -7.76 -12.11
CA LEU A 135 21.41 -7.79 -12.69
C LEU A 135 20.67 -9.10 -12.42
N SER A 136 21.40 -10.22 -12.38
CA SER A 136 20.84 -11.55 -12.22
C SER A 136 19.79 -11.68 -11.10
N PRO A 137 20.02 -11.20 -9.87
CA PRO A 137 19.02 -11.32 -8.81
C PRO A 137 17.76 -10.49 -9.07
N LEU A 138 17.81 -9.47 -9.93
CA LEU A 138 16.68 -8.58 -10.22
C LEU A 138 15.83 -9.07 -11.41
N ILE A 139 16.30 -10.03 -12.19
CA ILE A 139 15.58 -10.49 -13.38
C ILE A 139 14.41 -11.42 -13.01
N HIS A 140 13.26 -11.16 -13.59
CA HIS A 140 12.04 -11.95 -13.47
C HIS A 140 11.47 -12.28 -14.86
N PRO A 141 10.92 -13.48 -15.11
CA PRO A 141 10.23 -13.77 -16.37
C PRO A 141 8.97 -12.91 -16.50
N LEU A 142 8.73 -12.31 -17.67
CA LEU A 142 7.52 -11.50 -17.91
C LEU A 142 6.22 -12.33 -17.80
N GLY A 143 6.27 -13.63 -18.12
CA GLY A 143 5.11 -14.51 -17.99
C GLY A 143 4.08 -14.32 -19.10
N GLU A 144 4.52 -13.78 -20.23
CA GLU A 144 3.72 -13.37 -21.39
C GLU A 144 3.00 -14.52 -22.12
N ASN A 145 3.39 -15.76 -21.84
CA ASN A 145 2.74 -16.95 -22.41
C ASN A 145 2.00 -17.76 -21.34
N THR A 146 1.72 -17.15 -20.18
CA THR A 146 1.00 -17.80 -19.09
C THR A 146 -0.39 -17.20 -18.93
N GLU A 147 -1.34 -17.98 -18.43
CA GLU A 147 -2.68 -17.49 -18.04
C GLU A 147 -2.62 -16.35 -16.99
N ARG A 148 -1.45 -16.12 -16.39
CA ARG A 148 -1.16 -15.06 -15.42
C ARG A 148 -0.56 -13.79 -16.02
N GLN A 149 -0.47 -13.67 -17.35
CA GLN A 149 0.03 -12.46 -18.03
C GLN A 149 -0.73 -11.17 -17.63
N GLY A 150 -1.96 -11.30 -17.11
CA GLY A 150 -2.79 -10.20 -16.60
C GLY A 150 -2.42 -9.65 -15.21
N PHE A 151 -1.44 -10.21 -14.48
CA PHE A 151 -0.96 -9.68 -13.19
C PHE A 151 -0.08 -8.43 -13.34
N THR A 152 -0.55 -7.45 -14.10
CA THR A 152 0.19 -6.22 -14.43
C THR A 152 0.22 -5.18 -13.30
N TRP A 153 -0.59 -5.39 -12.27
CA TRP A 153 -0.72 -4.50 -11.11
C TRP A 153 0.20 -4.88 -9.95
N GLU A 154 0.68 -6.13 -9.90
CA GLU A 154 1.71 -6.56 -8.95
C GLU A 154 3.09 -6.23 -9.50
N ARG A 155 3.91 -5.50 -8.74
CA ARG A 155 5.33 -5.29 -9.08
C ARG A 155 6.19 -5.97 -8.05
N GLU A 156 7.08 -6.87 -8.50
CA GLU A 156 8.04 -7.53 -7.61
C GLU A 156 9.22 -6.60 -7.36
N TRP A 157 9.66 -6.57 -6.10
CA TRP A 157 10.83 -5.86 -5.63
C TRP A 157 11.75 -6.81 -4.89
N ARG A 158 13.06 -6.62 -5.00
CA ARG A 158 14.05 -7.56 -4.47
C ARG A 158 15.16 -6.86 -3.72
N TYR A 159 15.59 -7.51 -2.65
CA TYR A 159 16.82 -7.20 -1.93
C TYR A 159 17.78 -8.39 -2.11
N ALA A 160 18.94 -8.12 -2.71
CA ALA A 160 19.86 -9.14 -3.22
C ALA A 160 21.15 -9.22 -2.39
N ASP A 161 21.00 -9.42 -1.09
CA ASP A 161 22.12 -9.47 -0.15
C ASP A 161 21.89 -10.54 0.92
N ILE A 162 22.99 -11.12 1.42
CA ILE A 162 23.02 -12.21 2.39
C ILE A 162 23.42 -11.60 3.74
N PRO A 163 22.66 -11.83 4.82
CA PRO A 163 21.71 -12.93 5.03
C PRO A 163 20.24 -12.62 4.66
N GLY A 164 19.95 -11.40 4.24
CA GLY A 164 18.60 -10.93 3.94
C GLY A 164 18.35 -9.51 4.44
N PHE A 165 17.07 -9.11 4.48
CA PHE A 165 16.67 -7.77 4.86
C PHE A 165 16.39 -7.67 6.36
N HIS A 166 17.27 -6.97 7.09
CA HIS A 166 17.10 -6.66 8.50
C HIS A 166 16.30 -5.39 8.69
N PHE A 167 15.44 -5.32 9.71
CA PHE A 167 14.65 -4.13 10.00
C PHE A 167 14.39 -3.96 11.50
N SER A 168 14.16 -2.72 11.91
CA SER A 168 13.60 -2.37 13.22
C SER A 168 12.08 -2.40 13.16
N TYR A 169 11.41 -2.70 14.27
CA TYR A 169 9.95 -2.63 14.36
C TYR A 169 9.42 -1.21 14.12
N GLU A 170 10.22 -0.17 14.36
CA GLU A 170 9.90 1.24 14.04
C GLU A 170 9.79 1.50 12.53
N GLU A 171 10.42 0.67 11.71
CA GLU A 171 10.38 0.80 10.25
C GLU A 171 9.14 0.13 9.64
N ILE A 172 8.42 -0.67 10.42
CA ILE A 172 7.18 -1.32 9.98
C ILE A 172 6.09 -0.25 9.91
N GLU A 173 5.44 -0.16 8.76
CA GLU A 173 4.39 0.83 8.53
C GLU A 173 3.02 0.17 8.35
N VAL A 174 3.02 -1.05 7.81
CA VAL A 174 1.81 -1.81 7.53
C VAL A 174 2.03 -3.25 7.95
N ILE A 175 1.03 -3.84 8.62
CA ILE A 175 0.94 -5.28 8.79
C ILE A 175 -0.34 -5.77 8.13
N CYS A 176 -0.16 -6.78 7.30
CA CYS A 176 -1.24 -7.51 6.66
C CYS A 176 -1.47 -8.78 7.48
N CYS A 177 -2.66 -8.99 8.02
CA CYS A 177 -2.99 -10.19 8.77
C CYS A 177 -4.52 -10.41 8.84
N PRO A 178 -4.98 -11.66 9.04
CA PRO A 178 -6.37 -11.91 9.40
C PRO A 178 -6.78 -11.21 10.71
N LYS A 179 -8.06 -10.88 10.86
CA LYS A 179 -8.60 -10.16 12.03
C LYS A 179 -8.33 -10.89 13.33
N GLU A 180 -8.45 -12.21 13.32
CA GLU A 180 -8.25 -13.11 14.45
C GLU A 180 -6.83 -13.06 15.02
N SER A 181 -5.81 -12.81 14.19
CA SER A 181 -4.41 -12.74 14.63
C SER A 181 -3.98 -11.36 15.13
N LEU A 182 -4.81 -10.33 14.91
CA LEU A 182 -4.45 -8.92 15.19
C LEU A 182 -4.08 -8.69 16.66
N ALA A 183 -4.82 -9.27 17.60
CA ALA A 183 -4.56 -9.09 19.03
C ALA A 183 -3.20 -9.67 19.46
N ILE A 184 -2.85 -10.85 18.93
CA ILE A 184 -1.58 -11.53 19.22
C ILE A 184 -0.41 -10.73 18.64
N ILE A 185 -0.53 -10.27 17.40
CA ILE A 185 0.53 -9.51 16.73
C ILE A 185 0.77 -8.16 17.45
N LYS A 186 -0.30 -7.47 17.87
CA LYS A 186 -0.16 -6.24 18.67
C LYS A 186 0.58 -6.49 19.97
N LEU A 187 0.34 -7.62 20.63
CA LEU A 187 1.05 -7.99 21.84
C LEU A 187 2.55 -8.24 21.57
N GLU A 188 2.89 -8.92 20.47
CA GLU A 188 4.29 -9.19 20.09
C GLU A 188 5.06 -7.92 19.74
N LEU A 189 4.42 -6.95 19.09
CA LEU A 189 5.03 -5.68 18.71
C LEU A 189 5.03 -4.65 19.85
N GLY A 190 4.19 -4.83 20.88
CA GLY A 190 4.10 -3.94 22.02
C GLY A 190 3.79 -2.50 21.62
N GLU A 191 4.61 -1.56 22.10
CA GLU A 191 4.42 -0.13 21.87
C GLU A 191 4.49 0.27 20.39
N TYR A 192 5.29 -0.45 19.58
CA TYR A 192 5.43 -0.19 18.14
C TYR A 192 4.14 -0.42 17.36
N ALA A 193 3.21 -1.22 17.89
CA ALA A 193 1.91 -1.46 17.26
C ALA A 193 1.04 -0.20 17.13
N LYS A 194 1.35 0.88 17.86
CA LYS A 194 0.59 2.14 17.82
C LYS A 194 0.77 2.89 16.50
N ASP A 195 1.95 2.78 15.90
CA ASP A 195 2.30 3.49 14.67
C ASP A 195 2.11 2.64 13.40
N ILE A 196 1.77 1.36 13.57
CA ILE A 196 1.58 0.40 12.47
C ILE A 196 0.12 0.37 12.02
N LYS A 197 -0.09 0.46 10.70
CA LYS A 197 -1.42 0.26 10.09
C LYS A 197 -1.70 -1.23 9.91
N PHE A 198 -2.77 -1.72 10.52
CA PHE A 198 -3.21 -3.10 10.33
C PHE A 198 -4.23 -3.19 9.21
N VAL A 199 -4.00 -4.11 8.27
CA VAL A 199 -4.83 -4.34 7.10
C VAL A 199 -5.30 -5.79 7.11
N ASP A 200 -6.61 -5.96 7.07
CA ASP A 200 -7.21 -7.28 6.91
C ASP A 200 -7.07 -7.77 5.45
N THR A 201 -6.39 -8.89 5.28
CA THR A 201 -6.15 -9.54 3.99
C THR A 201 -7.25 -10.48 3.55
N SER A 202 -8.13 -10.94 4.46
CA SER A 202 -9.14 -11.95 4.13
C SER A 202 -10.40 -11.32 3.53
N SER A 203 -10.92 -10.22 4.10
CA SER A 203 -12.27 -9.75 3.77
C SER A 203 -12.45 -9.07 2.41
N LYS A 204 -11.56 -8.15 2.01
CA LYS A 204 -11.92 -7.17 0.94
C LYS A 204 -11.88 -7.69 -0.50
N TYR A 205 -11.05 -8.69 -0.80
CA TYR A 205 -10.96 -9.22 -2.17
C TYR A 205 -11.80 -10.48 -2.37
N GLN A 206 -12.12 -11.20 -1.28
CA GLN A 206 -13.10 -12.28 -1.31
C GLN A 206 -14.45 -11.77 -1.81
N GLU A 207 -14.90 -10.60 -1.36
CA GLU A 207 -16.14 -9.96 -1.84
C GLU A 207 -16.18 -9.77 -3.37
N ILE A 208 -15.09 -9.29 -3.99
CA ILE A 208 -15.01 -9.04 -5.44
C ILE A 208 -14.87 -10.34 -6.23
N THR A 209 -14.10 -11.30 -5.72
CA THR A 209 -13.89 -12.60 -6.41
C THR A 209 -15.14 -13.46 -6.35
N GLN A 210 -15.80 -13.47 -5.19
CA GLN A 210 -17.12 -14.05 -5.02
C GLN A 210 -18.10 -13.41 -6.01
N PHE A 211 -18.10 -12.07 -6.13
CA PHE A 211 -18.94 -11.41 -7.12
C PHE A 211 -18.75 -11.92 -8.55
N ILE A 212 -17.49 -12.11 -8.98
CA ILE A 212 -17.17 -12.62 -10.32
C ILE A 212 -17.58 -14.10 -10.45
N SER A 213 -17.31 -14.95 -9.45
CA SER A 213 -17.70 -16.37 -9.45
C SER A 213 -19.22 -16.52 -9.55
N TYR A 214 -19.96 -15.84 -8.66
CA TYR A 214 -21.41 -15.87 -8.65
C TYR A 214 -22.02 -15.30 -9.93
N SER A 215 -21.38 -14.30 -10.55
CA SER A 215 -21.84 -13.78 -11.85
C SER A 215 -21.68 -14.80 -12.98
N ASN A 216 -20.58 -15.56 -12.99
CA ASN A 216 -20.33 -16.62 -13.98
C ASN A 216 -21.25 -17.82 -13.77
N GLU A 217 -21.40 -18.28 -12.53
CA GLU A 217 -22.29 -19.38 -12.15
C GLU A 217 -23.76 -19.03 -12.44
N ARG A 218 -24.19 -17.80 -12.10
CA ARG A 218 -25.50 -17.28 -12.50
C ARG A 218 -25.71 -17.32 -14.02
N ALA A 219 -24.73 -16.90 -14.81
CA ALA A 219 -24.83 -16.94 -16.27
C ALA A 219 -24.97 -18.38 -16.81
N LEU A 220 -24.31 -19.36 -16.19
CA LEU A 220 -24.45 -20.78 -16.54
C LEU A 220 -25.83 -21.33 -16.17
N ILE A 221 -26.38 -20.94 -15.01
CA ILE A 221 -27.72 -21.31 -14.56
C ILE A 221 -28.79 -20.69 -15.47
N GLU A 222 -28.69 -19.38 -15.78
CA GLU A 222 -29.59 -18.67 -16.69
C GLU A 222 -29.55 -19.23 -18.13
N ALA A 223 -28.39 -19.73 -18.57
CA ALA A 223 -28.23 -20.41 -19.85
C ALA A 223 -28.80 -21.84 -19.89
N GLY A 224 -29.31 -22.36 -18.76
CA GLY A 224 -29.81 -23.73 -18.65
C GLY A 224 -28.72 -24.81 -18.80
N LEU A 225 -27.45 -24.42 -18.61
CA LEU A 225 -26.28 -25.29 -18.77
C LEU A 225 -25.85 -25.97 -17.47
N CYS A 226 -26.57 -25.73 -16.37
CA CYS A 226 -26.36 -26.42 -15.10
C CYS A 226 -26.85 -27.87 -15.23
N ASN A 227 -25.92 -28.81 -15.37
CA ASN A 227 -26.26 -30.23 -15.51
C ASN A 227 -26.99 -30.70 -14.26
N THR A 228 -28.23 -31.19 -14.42
CA THR A 228 -29.11 -31.73 -13.38
C THR A 228 -28.60 -33.02 -12.71
N ALA A 229 -27.31 -33.34 -12.83
CA ALA A 229 -26.68 -34.51 -12.24
C ALA A 229 -26.04 -34.24 -10.87
N ASN A 230 -25.82 -32.97 -10.49
CA ASN A 230 -25.20 -32.58 -9.22
C ASN A 230 -26.13 -31.66 -8.41
N GLN A 231 -27.20 -32.23 -7.87
CA GLN A 231 -28.15 -31.51 -7.01
C GLN A 231 -27.46 -30.95 -5.74
N GLU A 232 -26.41 -31.62 -5.28
CA GLU A 232 -25.55 -31.21 -4.16
C GLU A 232 -24.73 -29.93 -4.47
N GLU A 233 -24.24 -29.75 -5.70
CA GLU A 233 -23.55 -28.52 -6.13
C GLU A 233 -24.52 -27.33 -6.25
N LEU A 234 -25.78 -27.60 -6.62
CA LEU A 234 -26.81 -26.56 -6.68
C LEU A 234 -27.23 -26.11 -5.27
N ASP A 235 -27.37 -27.05 -4.33
CA ASP A 235 -27.71 -26.74 -2.94
C ASP A 235 -26.55 -25.98 -2.25
N GLU A 236 -25.29 -26.38 -2.48
CA GLU A 236 -24.10 -25.65 -2.01
C GLU A 236 -24.00 -24.24 -2.62
N PHE A 237 -24.31 -24.11 -3.91
CA PHE A 237 -24.41 -22.80 -4.57
C PHE A 237 -25.49 -21.93 -3.91
N LEU A 238 -26.69 -22.45 -3.67
CA LEU A 238 -27.80 -21.69 -3.07
C LEU A 238 -27.51 -21.26 -1.63
N GLU A 239 -26.95 -22.14 -0.81
CA GLU A 239 -26.53 -21.78 0.57
C GLU A 239 -25.43 -20.70 0.56
N SER A 240 -24.47 -20.81 -0.35
CA SER A 240 -23.41 -19.80 -0.49
C SER A 240 -23.91 -18.48 -1.11
N PHE A 241 -24.95 -18.54 -1.95
CA PHE A 241 -25.58 -17.39 -2.59
C PHE A 241 -26.31 -16.49 -1.59
N ASP A 242 -26.99 -17.07 -0.59
CA ASP A 242 -27.62 -16.28 0.49
C ASP A 242 -26.56 -15.50 1.29
N SER A 243 -25.45 -16.15 1.63
CA SER A 243 -24.31 -15.47 2.28
C SER A 243 -23.75 -14.34 1.41
N TYR A 244 -23.67 -14.55 0.09
CA TYR A 244 -23.22 -13.54 -0.85
C TYR A 244 -24.20 -12.34 -0.97
N VAL A 245 -25.51 -12.59 -0.93
CA VAL A 245 -26.53 -11.52 -0.88
C VAL A 245 -26.40 -10.69 0.40
N GLU A 246 -26.17 -11.34 1.55
CA GLU A 246 -25.91 -10.65 2.81
C GLU A 246 -24.65 -9.78 2.72
N GLN A 247 -23.56 -10.30 2.15
CA GLN A 247 -22.33 -9.55 1.93
C GLN A 247 -22.53 -8.34 1.01
N LEU A 248 -23.25 -8.50 -0.11
CA LEU A 248 -23.58 -7.37 -1.00
C LEU A 248 -24.42 -6.31 -0.30
N THR A 249 -25.31 -6.72 0.60
CA THR A 249 -26.12 -5.82 1.42
C THR A 249 -25.23 -5.01 2.36
N PHE A 250 -24.31 -5.68 3.07
CA PHE A 250 -23.31 -5.01 3.91
C PHE A 250 -22.42 -4.05 3.11
N HIS A 251 -21.98 -4.47 1.92
CA HIS A 251 -21.15 -3.63 1.05
C HIS A 251 -21.91 -2.37 0.58
N LYS A 252 -23.20 -2.51 0.23
CA LYS A 252 -24.08 -1.38 -0.08
C LYS A 252 -24.22 -0.43 1.11
N GLU A 253 -24.39 -0.94 2.32
CA GLU A 253 -24.44 -0.13 3.54
C GLU A 253 -23.13 0.62 3.76
N TYR A 254 -22.00 -0.06 3.60
CA TYR A 254 -20.68 0.56 3.69
C TYR A 254 -20.47 1.67 2.65
N LEU A 255 -20.82 1.44 1.38
CA LEU A 255 -20.78 2.48 0.34
C LEU A 255 -21.68 3.67 0.69
N THR A 256 -22.82 3.42 1.33
CA THR A 256 -23.72 4.47 1.82
C THR A 256 -23.08 5.26 2.98
N GLN A 257 -22.38 4.59 3.90
CA GLN A 257 -21.60 5.24 4.96
C GLN A 257 -20.47 6.09 4.37
N LEU A 258 -19.71 5.57 3.42
CA LEU A 258 -18.66 6.32 2.72
C LEU A 258 -19.22 7.55 2.02
N LYS A 259 -20.36 7.43 1.34
CA LYS A 259 -21.05 8.58 0.73
C LYS A 259 -21.44 9.63 1.77
N THR A 260 -21.90 9.19 2.94
CA THR A 260 -22.24 10.09 4.05
C THR A 260 -21.00 10.78 4.62
N GLN A 261 -19.89 10.05 4.74
CA GLN A 261 -18.59 10.62 5.15
C GLN A 261 -18.07 11.64 4.14
N ILE A 262 -18.20 11.38 2.84
CA ILE A 262 -17.88 12.34 1.77
C ILE A 262 -18.67 13.63 1.98
N SER A 263 -19.99 13.53 2.17
CA SER A 263 -20.82 14.71 2.45
C SER A 263 -20.40 15.44 3.73
N SER A 264 -19.99 14.72 4.78
CA SER A 264 -19.46 15.35 6.00
C SER A 264 -18.15 16.11 5.74
N ILE A 265 -17.23 15.52 4.99
CA ILE A 265 -15.95 16.13 4.63
C ILE A 265 -16.19 17.36 3.73
N GLU A 266 -17.11 17.28 2.78
CA GLU A 266 -17.49 18.42 1.93
C GLU A 266 -18.05 19.58 2.76
N ASN A 267 -18.88 19.28 3.76
CA ASN A 267 -19.43 20.28 4.68
C ASN A 267 -18.34 20.92 5.56
N GLU A 268 -17.42 20.12 6.10
CA GLU A 268 -16.29 20.62 6.88
C GLU A 268 -15.37 21.49 6.03
N LEU A 269 -15.07 21.06 4.79
CA LEU A 269 -14.29 21.85 3.84
C LEU A 269 -14.96 23.20 3.53
N ALA A 270 -16.29 23.20 3.32
CA ALA A 270 -17.04 24.44 3.11
C ALA A 270 -16.96 25.38 4.32
N SER A 271 -17.13 24.84 5.54
CA SER A 271 -16.98 25.58 6.80
C SER A 271 -15.58 26.16 6.95
N LEU A 272 -14.52 25.39 6.67
CA LEU A 272 -13.14 25.86 6.73
C LEU A 272 -12.84 26.94 5.68
N ILE A 273 -13.41 26.84 4.48
CA ILE A 273 -13.31 27.88 3.45
C ILE A 273 -13.97 29.18 3.93
N GLU A 274 -15.15 29.10 4.55
CA GLU A 274 -15.85 30.25 5.11
C GLU A 274 -15.07 30.87 6.28
N TRP A 275 -14.62 30.04 7.22
CA TRP A 275 -13.80 30.48 8.35
C TRP A 275 -12.50 31.14 7.89
N ARG A 276 -11.84 30.62 6.85
CA ARG A 276 -10.66 31.25 6.25
C ARG A 276 -10.99 32.64 5.68
N LYS A 277 -12.16 32.82 5.04
CA LYS A 277 -12.61 34.13 4.55
C LYS A 277 -12.87 35.08 5.73
N ASP A 278 -13.52 34.60 6.79
CA ASP A 278 -13.77 35.36 8.02
C ASP A 278 -12.46 35.82 8.66
N ILE A 279 -11.50 34.91 8.84
CA ILE A 279 -10.17 35.24 9.36
C ILE A 279 -9.53 36.33 8.52
N LYS A 280 -9.47 36.17 7.19
CA LYS A 280 -8.87 37.18 6.32
C LYS A 280 -9.58 38.54 6.41
N ALA A 281 -10.91 38.55 6.49
CA ALA A 281 -11.68 39.78 6.60
C ALA A 281 -11.44 40.51 7.92
N HIS A 282 -11.17 39.76 8.99
CA HIS A 282 -11.07 40.22 10.37
C HIS A 282 -9.64 40.17 10.94
N THR A 283 -8.62 39.94 10.12
CA THR A 283 -7.21 40.04 10.51
C THR A 283 -6.67 41.37 10.01
N CYS A 284 -6.04 42.14 10.90
CA CYS A 284 -5.35 43.37 10.53
C CYS A 284 -4.07 43.04 9.76
N GLU A 285 -3.86 43.65 8.59
CA GLU A 285 -2.71 43.35 7.72
C GLU A 285 -1.37 43.78 8.34
N ASP A 286 -1.38 44.86 9.13
CA ASP A 286 -0.17 45.43 9.72
C ASP A 286 0.34 44.64 10.94
N CYS A 287 -0.57 44.19 11.82
CA CYS A 287 -0.19 43.53 13.07
C CYS A 287 -0.50 42.03 13.13
N GLY A 288 -1.26 41.49 12.18
CA GLY A 288 -1.63 40.08 12.13
C GLY A 288 -2.66 39.63 13.18
N CYS A 289 -3.22 40.55 13.98
CA CYS A 289 -4.21 40.20 15.00
C CYS A 289 -5.61 39.99 14.38
N TYR A 290 -6.25 38.88 14.73
CA TYR A 290 -7.66 38.61 14.41
C TYR A 290 -8.58 39.32 15.40
N SER A 291 -9.51 40.13 14.91
CA SER A 291 -10.58 40.73 15.70
C SER A 291 -11.83 40.92 14.85
N ARG A 292 -12.98 40.41 15.33
CA ARG A 292 -14.29 40.67 14.70
C ARG A 292 -14.74 42.13 14.74
N ARG A 293 -13.96 43.01 15.40
CA ARG A 293 -14.26 44.44 15.59
C ARG A 293 -13.17 45.34 15.00
N LEU A 294 -12.63 44.99 13.83
CA LEU A 294 -11.74 45.90 13.12
C LEU A 294 -12.50 47.20 12.79
N SER A 295 -11.91 48.33 13.16
CA SER A 295 -12.46 49.65 12.84
C SER A 295 -11.71 50.25 11.66
N SER A 296 -12.46 50.76 10.67
CA SER A 296 -11.89 51.57 9.59
C SER A 296 -11.41 52.91 10.16
N PHE A 297 -10.21 53.33 9.77
CA PHE A 297 -9.64 54.63 10.15
C PHE A 297 -9.17 55.35 8.89
N MET A 298 -9.31 56.68 8.82
CA MET A 298 -9.07 57.45 7.59
C MET A 298 -7.67 57.32 6.97
N HIS A 299 -6.68 56.81 7.73
CA HIS A 299 -5.29 56.69 7.29
C HIS A 299 -4.73 55.26 7.33
N PHE A 300 -5.50 54.28 7.82
CA PHE A 300 -5.15 52.86 7.84
C PHE A 300 -6.39 52.03 7.47
N ASP A 301 -6.28 51.14 6.48
CA ASP A 301 -7.44 50.42 5.94
C ASP A 301 -8.24 49.69 7.05
N LYS A 302 -7.56 49.07 8.03
CA LYS A 302 -8.20 48.44 9.20
C LYS A 302 -7.32 48.53 10.44
N LEU A 303 -7.84 49.11 11.53
CA LEU A 303 -7.12 49.24 12.80
C LEU A 303 -7.57 48.17 13.81
N CYS A 304 -6.60 47.46 14.39
CA CYS A 304 -6.84 46.46 15.42
C CYS A 304 -7.11 47.15 16.79
N PRO A 305 -8.22 46.83 17.48
CA PRO A 305 -8.54 47.42 18.78
C PRO A 305 -7.49 47.14 19.85
N ASP A 306 -6.87 45.96 19.80
CA ASP A 306 -5.85 45.53 20.77
C ASP A 306 -4.48 46.19 20.51
N CYS A 307 -4.23 46.66 19.27
CA CYS A 307 -3.00 47.34 18.89
C CYS A 307 -3.15 48.87 18.83
N LYS A 308 -4.34 49.40 19.12
CA LYS A 308 -4.69 50.81 18.98
C LYS A 308 -3.74 51.75 19.74
N GLY A 309 -3.25 51.32 20.91
CA GLY A 309 -2.26 52.07 21.69
C GLY A 309 -0.88 52.16 21.03
N TYR A 310 -0.44 51.12 20.32
CA TYR A 310 0.85 51.07 19.62
C TYR A 310 0.82 51.90 18.34
N HIS A 311 -0.27 51.83 17.57
CA HIS A 311 -0.44 52.64 16.36
C HIS A 311 -0.58 54.13 16.66
N ASN A 312 -1.31 54.51 17.72
CA ASN A 312 -1.38 55.91 18.16
C ASN A 312 0.00 56.46 18.55
N HIS A 313 0.83 55.65 19.22
CA HIS A 313 2.19 56.04 19.58
C HIS A 313 3.10 56.18 18.34
N LEU A 314 2.98 55.29 17.35
CA LEU A 314 3.74 55.39 16.09
C LEU A 314 3.32 56.61 15.27
N TRP A 315 2.01 56.89 15.18
CA TRP A 315 1.48 58.07 14.50
C TRP A 315 1.96 59.36 15.15
N ASP A 316 1.84 59.44 16.48
CA ASP A 316 2.31 60.59 17.26
C ASP A 316 3.81 60.83 17.10
N LYS A 317 4.60 59.76 16.93
CA LYS A 317 6.06 59.83 16.80
C LYS A 317 6.52 60.24 15.40
N HIS A 318 5.78 59.90 14.35
CA HIS A 318 6.26 60.03 12.97
C HIS A 318 5.50 61.04 12.11
N TYR A 319 4.26 61.39 12.48
CA TYR A 319 3.35 62.14 11.60
C TYR A 319 2.62 63.30 12.27
N LYS A 320 2.74 63.48 13.59
CA LYS A 320 1.98 64.52 14.32
C LYS A 320 2.38 65.96 13.96
N ASP A 321 3.61 66.13 13.49
CA ASP A 321 4.23 67.43 13.21
C ASP A 321 4.57 67.63 11.72
N ALA A 322 4.10 66.74 10.84
CA ALA A 322 4.27 66.81 9.38
C ALA A 322 3.03 67.42 8.71
#